data_AF-A0A975HIL2-F1
#
_entry.id   AF-A0A975HIL2-F1
#
_cell.length_a   1.000
_cell.length_b   1.000
_cell.length_c   1.000
_cell.angle_alpha   90.00
_cell.angle_beta   90.00
_cell.angle_gamma   90.00
#
_symmetry.space_group_name_H-M   'P 1'
#
loop_
_entity.id
_entity.type
_entity.pdbx_description
1 polymer ?
#
loop_
_entity_poly.entity_id
_entity_poly.type
_entity_poly.pdbx_seq_one_letter_code
_entity_poly.pdbx_strand_id
1 'polypeptide(L)'
;MDRKKLSLRLKAGDAGNEAILTDEIMTAQALLEEHGPRAGQVLVDEAQAAIKAGDDGRVSFLERVRVAMLTIEDVPPAQRPQ
;
A
#
# COMPACT_ATOMS: atom_id res chain seq x y z
N MET A 1 20.66 -29.75 3.26
CA MET A 1 20.40 -28.52 2.47
C MET A 1 19.94 -27.44 3.43
N ASP A 2 20.85 -26.57 3.86
CA ASP A 2 20.55 -25.49 4.80
C ASP A 2 19.74 -24.38 4.13
N ARG A 3 18.45 -24.27 4.51
CA ARG A 3 17.64 -23.09 4.22
C ARG A 3 18.21 -21.92 5.02
N LYS A 4 19.06 -21.11 4.38
CA LYS A 4 19.43 -19.78 4.88
C LYS A 4 18.15 -18.97 5.05
N LYS A 5 17.71 -18.82 6.30
CA LYS A 5 16.68 -17.86 6.69
C LYS A 5 17.22 -16.48 6.35
N LEU A 6 16.72 -15.89 5.26
CA LEU A 6 17.02 -14.53 4.88
C LEU A 6 16.29 -13.61 5.87
N SER A 7 16.91 -13.36 7.01
CA SER A 7 16.41 -12.41 8.00
C SER A 7 16.54 -11.02 7.40
N LEU A 8 15.50 -10.55 6.72
CA LEU A 8 15.38 -9.17 6.27
C LEU A 8 15.22 -8.30 7.52
N ARG A 9 16.35 -7.88 8.09
CA ARG A 9 16.37 -6.83 9.11
C ARG A 9 16.02 -5.53 8.40
N LEU A 10 14.74 -5.17 8.41
CA LEU A 10 14.33 -3.79 8.13
C LEU A 10 15.03 -2.91 9.17
N LYS A 11 16.02 -2.17 8.72
CA LYS A 11 16.80 -1.27 9.56
C LYS A 11 15.90 -0.07 9.85
N ALA A 12 15.32 -0.05 11.05
CA ALA A 12 14.71 1.16 11.60
C ALA A 12 15.76 2.27 11.59
N GLY A 13 15.51 3.34 10.83
CA GLY A 13 16.43 4.47 10.71
C GLY A 13 16.45 5.09 9.32
N ASP A 14 15.33 5.67 8.90
CA ASP A 14 15.34 6.83 8.01
C ASP A 14 14.13 7.70 8.33
N ALA A 15 14.34 8.77 9.11
CA ALA A 15 13.28 9.68 9.54
C ALA A 15 12.65 10.45 8.36
N GLY A 16 13.33 10.52 7.20
CA GLY A 16 12.73 11.01 5.95
C GLY A 16 11.77 9.99 5.34
N ASN A 17 12.06 8.70 5.50
CA ASN A 17 11.24 7.60 4.98
C ASN A 17 9.98 7.38 5.84
N GLU A 18 10.03 7.67 7.15
CA GLU A 18 8.85 7.63 8.04
C GLU A 18 7.81 8.71 7.72
N ALA A 19 8.24 9.94 7.38
CA ALA A 19 7.33 11.00 6.96
C ALA A 19 6.67 10.69 5.60
N ILE A 20 7.45 10.16 4.65
CA ILE A 20 6.94 9.73 3.33
C ILE A 20 5.90 8.62 3.52
N LEU A 21 6.19 7.61 4.35
CA LEU A 21 5.25 6.55 4.71
C LEU A 21 3.94 7.09 5.31
N THR A 22 3.94 8.26 5.97
CA THR A 22 2.74 8.82 6.59
C THR A 22 1.68 9.21 5.54
N ASP A 23 2.08 9.91 4.48
CA ASP A 23 1.14 10.34 3.43
C ASP A 23 0.58 9.13 2.65
N GLU A 24 1.41 8.12 2.42
CA GLU A 24 0.98 6.91 1.73
C GLU A 24 0.05 6.04 2.58
N ILE A 25 0.30 5.97 3.89
CA ILE A 25 -0.62 5.31 4.84
C ILE A 25 -1.93 6.07 4.94
N MET A 26 -1.91 7.40 5.07
CA MET A 26 -3.13 8.21 5.15
C MET A 26 -3.96 8.10 3.86
N THR A 27 -3.32 8.09 2.70
CA THR A 27 -4.00 7.89 1.42
C THR A 27 -4.57 6.47 1.30
N ALA A 28 -3.82 5.45 1.73
CA ALA A 28 -4.30 4.08 1.74
C ALA A 28 -5.51 3.91 2.67
N GLN A 29 -5.49 4.53 3.85
CA GLN A 29 -6.61 4.56 4.79
C GLN A 29 -7.83 5.25 4.19
N ALA A 30 -7.66 6.44 3.60
CA ALA A 30 -8.76 7.15 2.95
C ALA A 30 -9.41 6.32 1.84
N LEU A 31 -8.61 5.65 1.00
CA LEU A 31 -9.12 4.75 -0.04
C LEU A 31 -9.89 3.56 0.54
N LEU A 32 -9.40 2.96 1.63
CA LEU A 32 -10.08 1.86 2.32
C LEU A 32 -11.39 2.32 2.98
N GLU A 33 -11.41 3.51 3.57
CA GLU A 33 -12.61 4.09 4.21
C GLU A 33 -13.68 4.47 3.18
N GLU A 34 -13.28 5.09 2.07
CA GLU A 34 -14.21 5.58 1.04
C GLU A 34 -14.73 4.45 0.14
N HIS A 35 -13.87 3.51 -0.23
CA HIS A 35 -14.18 2.49 -1.25
C HIS A 35 -14.24 1.07 -0.70
N GLY A 36 -13.84 0.84 0.55
CA GLY A 36 -13.92 -0.47 1.21
C GLY A 36 -13.27 -1.58 0.37
N PRO A 37 -14.00 -2.67 0.07
CA PRO A 37 -13.47 -3.78 -0.73
C PRO A 37 -12.98 -3.38 -2.14
N ARG A 38 -13.42 -2.22 -2.67
CA ARG A 38 -13.04 -1.75 -4.01
C ARG A 38 -11.80 -0.85 -4.01
N ALA A 39 -11.26 -0.48 -2.86
CA ALA A 39 -10.09 0.41 -2.74
C ALA A 39 -8.91 -0.03 -3.62
N GLY A 40 -8.63 -1.34 -3.67
CA GLY A 40 -7.58 -1.88 -4.52
C GLY A 40 -7.83 -1.69 -6.02
N GLN A 41 -9.08 -1.79 -6.48
CA GLN A 41 -9.42 -1.56 -7.89
C GLN A 41 -9.31 -0.07 -8.24
N VAL A 42 -9.81 0.82 -7.37
CA VAL A 42 -9.72 2.27 -7.57
C VAL A 42 -8.26 2.71 -7.68
N LEU A 43 -7.40 2.19 -6.80
CA LEU A 43 -5.96 2.46 -6.83
C LEU A 43 -5.31 2.03 -8.17
N VAL A 44 -5.72 0.88 -8.72
CA VAL A 44 -5.24 0.42 -10.03
C VAL A 44 -5.72 1.32 -11.16
N ASP A 45 -6.99 1.73 -11.12
CA ASP A 45 -7.58 2.60 -12.14
C ASP A 45 -6.87 3.97 -12.16
N GLU A 46 -6.57 4.53 -10.98
CA GLU A 46 -5.80 5.77 -10.84
C GLU A 46 -4.36 5.62 -11.35
N ALA A 47 -3.68 4.52 -11.01
CA ALA A 47 -2.32 4.27 -11.49
C ALA A 47 -2.28 4.17 -13.03
N GLN A 48 -3.26 3.52 -13.64
CA GLN A 48 -3.38 3.45 -15.10
C GLN A 48 -3.67 4.83 -15.72
N ALA A 49 -4.48 5.68 -15.07
CA ALA A 49 -4.71 7.04 -15.52
C ALA A 49 -3.42 7.88 -15.47
N ALA A 50 -2.64 7.76 -14.40
CA ALA A 50 -1.36 8.44 -14.26
C ALA A 50 -0.33 7.99 -15.33
N ILE A 51 -0.25 6.69 -15.61
CA ILE A 51 0.60 6.14 -16.69
C ILE A 51 0.19 6.76 -18.04
N LYS A 52 -1.11 6.82 -18.35
CA LYS A 52 -1.60 7.40 -19.60
C LYS A 52 -1.31 8.90 -19.72
N ALA A 53 -1.27 9.60 -18.59
CA ALA A 53 -0.92 11.02 -18.52
C ALA A 53 0.61 11.27 -18.57
N GLY A 54 1.44 10.23 -18.43
CA GLY A 54 2.90 10.36 -18.35
C GLY A 54 3.37 10.94 -17.00
N ASP A 55 2.58 10.79 -15.94
CA ASP A 55 2.92 11.28 -14.60
C ASP A 55 3.62 10.19 -13.77
N ASP A 56 4.92 10.01 -14.04
CA ASP A 56 5.75 9.00 -13.37
C ASP A 56 5.85 9.21 -11.85
N GLY A 57 5.73 10.47 -11.40
CA GLY A 57 5.74 10.83 -9.98
C GLY A 57 4.49 10.30 -9.27
N ARG A 58 3.32 10.51 -9.87
CA ARG A 58 2.05 10.00 -9.36
C ARG A 58 2.00 8.48 -9.39
N VAL A 59 2.51 7.84 -10.44
CA VAL A 59 2.63 6.37 -10.51
C VAL A 59 3.46 5.82 -9.36
N SER A 60 4.65 6.39 -9.14
CA SER A 60 5.56 5.97 -8.07
C SER A 60 4.94 6.14 -6.68
N PHE A 61 4.18 7.21 -6.47
CA PHE A 61 3.43 7.44 -5.24
C PHE A 61 2.32 6.39 -5.04
N LEU A 62 1.51 6.13 -6.06
CA LEU A 62 0.42 5.14 -5.99
C LEU A 62 0.93 3.72 -5.74
N GLU A 63 2.13 3.39 -6.24
CA GLU A 63 2.78 2.11 -5.92
C GLU A 63 3.17 2.02 -4.44
N ARG A 64 3.66 3.11 -3.83
CA ARG A 64 3.92 3.14 -2.38
C ARG A 64 2.64 3.07 -1.55
N VAL A 65 1.56 3.74 -1.99
CA VAL A 65 0.22 3.62 -1.39
C VAL A 65 -0.26 2.16 -1.44
N ARG A 66 -0.04 1.45 -2.55
CA ARG A 66 -0.37 0.02 -2.67
C ARG A 66 0.37 -0.81 -1.64
N VAL A 67 1.67 -0.57 -1.47
CA VAL A 67 2.48 -1.26 -0.46
C VAL A 67 1.97 -0.94 0.94
N ALA A 68 1.70 0.33 1.25
CA ALA A 68 1.13 0.75 2.54
C ALA A 68 -0.21 0.05 2.82
N MET A 69 -1.10 -0.01 1.84
CA MET A 69 -2.41 -0.68 1.95
C MET A 69 -2.30 -2.17 2.30
N LEU A 70 -1.25 -2.86 1.83
CA LEU A 70 -0.99 -4.27 2.16
C LEU A 70 -0.42 -4.46 3.58
N THR A 71 0.16 -3.41 4.16
CA THR A 71 0.74 -3.44 5.51
C THR A 71 -0.21 -2.99 6.61
N ILE A 72 -1.34 -2.37 6.24
CA ILE A 72 -2.43 -2.07 7.18
C ILE A 72 -3.13 -3.39 7.50
N GLU A 73 -2.67 -4.08 8.55
CA GLU A 73 -3.30 -5.31 9.04
C GLU A 73 -4.69 -5.03 9.65
N ASP A 74 -5.65 -5.82 9.18
CA ASP A 74 -6.93 -6.24 9.77
C ASP A 74 -8.20 -5.36 9.62
N VAL A 75 -8.90 -5.57 8.50
CA VAL A 75 -10.36 -5.81 8.59
C VAL A 75 -10.53 -7.33 8.72
N PRO A 76 -11.08 -7.84 9.84
CA PRO A 76 -11.26 -9.28 10.00
C PRO A 76 -12.12 -9.83 8.85
N PRO A 77 -11.77 -11.00 8.28
CA PRO A 77 -12.61 -11.62 7.26
C PRO A 77 -14.00 -11.82 7.86
N ALA A 78 -15.02 -11.23 7.22
CA ALA A 78 -16.41 -11.44 7.58
C ALA A 78 -16.63 -12.95 7.73
N GLN A 79 -16.92 -13.39 8.97
CA GLN A 79 -17.24 -14.78 9.26
C GLN A 79 -18.42 -15.17 8.37
N ARG A 80 -18.17 -16.01 7.36
CA ARG A 80 -19.26 -16.59 6.59
C ARG A 80 -20.03 -17.52 7.53
N PRO A 81 -21.35 -17.36 7.70
CA PRO A 81 -22.14 -18.35 8.42
C PRO A 81 -22.05 -19.69 7.67
N GLN A 82 -21.87 -20.76 8.44
CA GLN A 82 -21.79 -22.14 7.95
C GLN A 82 -23.12 -22.64 7.43
#